data_AF-A0A4Q1SEF8-F1
#
_entry.id   AF-A0A4Q1SEF8-F1
#
_cell.length_a   1.000
_cell.length_b   1.000
_cell.length_c   1.000
_cell.angle_alpha   90.00
_cell.angle_beta   90.00
_cell.angle_gamma   90.00
#
_symmetry.space_group_name_H-M   'P 1'
#
loop_
_entity.id
_entity.type
_entity.pdbx_description
1 polymer ?
#
loop_
_entity_poly.entity_id
_entity_poly.type
_entity_poly.pdbx_seq_one_letter_code
_entity_poly.pdbx_strand_id
1 'polypeptide(L)'
;MKLRRRTVFSFLLLFGLFAAPVMTGSRAFAQPAVPDGISRPDKMDAPETNKQTEAFRHAAPVKKLAAVLHMDVNSLANILEDINSGIVILLVLWLVLKTVPKALRNRQSTLEKQLEEARLSSTQANERLAVVEERLAKLGSEIDAFREQTEREMAEDEKRIQASIEEERQRIIASAEQEIEAAASAARRELKTLVADLAVERALHGLRITDADDHALIHGFAESLKGERN
;
A
#
# COMPACT_ATOMS: atom_id res chain seq x y z
N MET A 1 44.64 38.49 -27.29
CA MET A 1 44.74 38.10 -28.71
C MET A 1 44.31 36.65 -28.81
N LYS A 2 43.13 36.39 -29.38
CA LYS A 2 42.95 36.05 -30.81
C LYS A 2 43.55 34.67 -31.10
N LEU A 3 42.70 33.65 -31.24
CA LEU A 3 42.13 33.17 -32.52
C LEU A 3 43.20 32.33 -33.26
N ARG A 4 42.97 31.13 -33.80
CA ARG A 4 41.75 30.39 -34.14
C ARG A 4 42.25 29.15 -34.93
N ARG A 5 41.49 28.04 -34.90
CA ARG A 5 41.09 27.20 -36.06
C ARG A 5 42.21 26.70 -37.01
N ARG A 6 42.28 25.42 -37.35
CA ARG A 6 41.27 24.63 -38.10
C ARG A 6 41.84 23.19 -38.25
N THR A 7 41.15 22.14 -37.78
CA THR A 7 40.37 21.15 -38.60
C THR A 7 41.21 20.40 -39.66
N VAL A 8 41.17 19.07 -39.86
CA VAL A 8 40.01 18.17 -40.03
C VAL A 8 40.46 16.69 -39.91
N PHE A 9 39.61 15.89 -39.26
CA PHE A 9 39.25 14.47 -39.47
C PHE A 9 39.94 13.63 -40.56
N SER A 10 40.26 12.37 -40.23
CA SER A 10 39.38 11.21 -40.53
C SER A 10 40.13 9.90 -40.21
N PHE A 11 39.92 9.35 -39.01
CA PHE A 11 40.28 7.97 -38.71
C PHE A 11 38.99 7.22 -38.43
N LEU A 12 38.44 6.67 -39.51
CA LEU A 12 37.29 5.78 -39.49
C LEU A 12 37.78 4.44 -38.97
N LEU A 13 37.72 4.25 -37.65
CA LEU A 13 37.81 2.94 -37.03
C LEU A 13 36.52 2.69 -36.25
N LEU A 14 35.68 1.91 -36.92
CA LEU A 14 34.45 1.29 -36.49
C LEU A 14 34.67 0.60 -35.12
N PHE A 15 34.44 1.33 -34.02
CA PHE A 15 34.29 0.73 -32.71
C PHE A 15 32.80 0.55 -32.44
N GLY A 16 32.42 -0.72 -32.30
CA GLY A 16 31.05 -1.21 -32.25
C GLY A 16 30.15 -0.44 -31.30
N LEU A 17 29.09 0.09 -31.90
CA LEU A 17 27.82 0.41 -31.27
C LEU A 17 27.24 -0.87 -30.65
N PHE A 18 27.33 -1.05 -29.32
CA PHE A 18 26.43 -1.95 -28.58
C PHE A 18 26.37 -1.57 -27.10
N ALA A 19 25.55 -0.55 -26.81
CA ALA A 19 25.02 -0.27 -25.48
C ALA A 19 23.57 0.27 -25.58
N ALA A 20 22.62 -0.68 -25.58
CA ALA A 20 21.20 -0.58 -25.18
C ALA A 20 20.22 0.33 -25.98
N PRO A 21 18.89 0.17 -25.79
CA PRO A 21 18.08 -1.05 -25.75
C PRO A 21 16.95 -1.04 -26.82
N VAL A 22 16.29 -2.19 -26.94
CA VAL A 22 15.11 -2.46 -27.77
C VAL A 22 13.94 -1.51 -27.44
N MET A 23 13.37 -0.84 -28.46
CA MET A 23 11.94 -0.54 -28.58
C MET A 23 11.53 -0.31 -30.06
N THR A 24 10.80 -1.31 -30.57
CA THR A 24 9.53 -1.24 -31.34
C THR A 24 9.31 -0.13 -32.38
N GLY A 25 9.07 -0.53 -33.64
CA GLY A 25 8.48 0.36 -34.67
C GLY A 25 8.51 -0.23 -36.08
N SER A 26 7.41 -0.87 -36.46
CA SER A 26 7.15 -1.69 -37.65
C SER A 26 7.60 -1.16 -39.02
N ARG A 27 8.06 -2.11 -39.86
CA ARG A 27 8.14 -2.03 -41.32
C ARG A 27 6.77 -1.74 -41.95
N ALA A 28 6.75 -0.89 -42.98
CA ALA A 28 5.81 -1.03 -44.10
C ALA A 28 6.53 -0.68 -45.40
N PHE A 29 6.72 -1.71 -46.23
CA PHE A 29 7.09 -1.57 -47.64
C PHE A 29 5.88 -1.05 -48.42
N ALA A 30 6.07 0.00 -49.22
CA ALA A 30 5.18 0.34 -50.32
C ALA A 30 5.93 1.16 -51.40
N GLN A 31 6.25 0.49 -52.51
CA GLN A 31 6.31 1.07 -53.87
C GLN A 31 5.25 0.29 -54.68
N PRO A 32 4.54 0.88 -55.66
CA PRO A 32 5.12 1.76 -56.70
C PRO A 32 4.22 2.93 -57.18
N ALA A 33 4.84 3.96 -57.78
CA ALA A 33 4.41 4.64 -59.02
C ALA A 33 5.27 5.90 -59.21
N VAL A 34 6.04 5.95 -60.30
CA VAL A 34 6.87 7.10 -60.70
C VAL A 34 6.17 7.79 -61.87
N PRO A 35 6.06 9.12 -61.88
CA PRO A 35 6.13 9.87 -63.13
C PRO A 35 7.38 10.76 -63.14
N ASP A 36 7.79 11.02 -64.38
CA ASP A 36 9.13 11.33 -64.83
C ASP A 36 9.81 12.56 -64.24
N GLY A 37 11.14 12.45 -64.18
CA GLY A 37 12.06 13.57 -64.12
C GLY A 37 12.95 13.54 -62.89
N ILE A 38 14.13 12.92 -63.02
CA ILE A 38 15.43 13.46 -62.61
C ILE A 38 16.51 12.53 -63.19
N SER A 39 17.43 13.14 -63.92
CA SER A 39 18.55 12.56 -64.63
C SER A 39 19.39 11.61 -63.78
N ARG A 40 19.86 10.52 -64.41
CA ARG A 40 20.98 9.71 -63.93
C ARG A 40 22.17 10.63 -63.63
N PRO A 41 22.75 10.62 -62.42
CA PRO A 41 24.12 11.06 -62.26
C PRO A 41 25.05 9.92 -62.68
N ASP A 42 26.04 10.36 -63.44
CA ASP A 42 27.13 9.62 -64.01
C ASP A 42 27.86 8.69 -63.04
N LYS A 43 28.55 7.73 -63.66
CA LYS A 43 29.49 6.79 -63.08
C LYS A 43 30.27 7.44 -61.93
N MET A 44 30.24 6.80 -60.75
CA MET A 44 31.18 7.09 -59.68
C MET A 44 32.59 6.78 -60.17
N ASP A 45 33.33 7.82 -60.56
CA ASP A 45 34.79 7.76 -60.63
C ASP A 45 35.33 7.55 -59.21
N ALA A 46 36.13 6.51 -59.04
CA ALA A 46 36.81 6.21 -57.78
C ALA A 46 37.69 7.42 -57.37
N PRO A 47 37.65 7.85 -56.10
CA PRO A 47 38.25 9.11 -55.68
C PRO A 47 39.79 9.08 -55.76
N GLU A 48 40.39 10.27 -55.77
CA GLU A 48 41.82 10.65 -55.75
C GLU A 48 42.69 10.00 -54.63
N THR A 49 42.33 8.84 -54.09
CA THR A 49 43.09 8.07 -53.11
C THR A 49 44.45 7.66 -53.63
N ASN A 50 44.58 7.35 -54.94
CA ASN A 50 45.80 6.77 -55.50
C ASN A 50 47.01 7.73 -55.42
N LYS A 51 46.84 9.02 -55.73
CA LYS A 51 47.93 10.04 -55.71
C LYS A 51 48.50 10.29 -54.32
N GLN A 52 47.69 10.16 -53.27
CA GLN A 52 48.13 10.37 -51.89
C GLN A 52 48.93 9.17 -51.39
N THR A 53 48.48 7.94 -51.66
CA THR A 53 49.24 6.72 -51.36
C THR A 53 50.57 6.64 -52.12
N GLU A 54 50.60 7.05 -53.39
CA GLU A 54 51.83 7.15 -54.19
C GLU A 54 52.86 8.12 -53.59
N ALA A 55 52.41 9.24 -53.00
CA ALA A 55 53.29 10.19 -52.31
C ALA A 55 53.95 9.59 -51.06
N PHE A 56 53.24 8.74 -50.29
CA PHE A 56 53.80 8.03 -49.14
C PHE A 56 54.79 6.92 -49.55
N ARG A 57 54.58 6.28 -50.71
CA ARG A 57 55.51 5.27 -51.27
C ARG A 57 56.87 5.85 -51.69
N HIS A 58 56.95 7.15 -52.00
CA HIS A 58 58.16 7.81 -52.50
C HIS A 58 58.82 8.79 -51.51
N ALA A 59 58.44 8.76 -50.24
CA ALA A 59 58.98 9.65 -49.22
C ALA A 59 60.51 9.48 -49.03
N ALA A 60 61.21 10.57 -48.68
CA ALA A 60 62.66 10.61 -48.48
C ALA A 60 63.26 9.48 -47.59
N PRO A 61 62.61 8.99 -46.51
CA PRO A 61 63.13 7.85 -45.76
C PRO A 61 63.02 6.51 -46.50
N VAL A 62 61.96 6.29 -47.30
CA VAL A 62 61.72 5.04 -48.05
C VAL A 62 62.73 4.91 -49.20
N LYS A 63 63.02 6.01 -49.91
CA LYS A 63 64.05 6.06 -50.96
C LYS A 63 65.48 5.83 -50.42
N LYS A 64 65.79 6.38 -49.24
CA LYS A 64 67.11 6.18 -48.60
C LYS A 64 67.32 4.74 -48.14
N LEU A 65 66.27 4.10 -47.59
CA LEU A 65 66.32 2.69 -47.21
C LEU A 65 66.42 1.76 -48.44
N ALA A 66 65.66 2.05 -49.50
CA ALA A 66 65.73 1.30 -50.76
C ALA A 66 67.12 1.38 -51.42
N ALA A 67 67.76 2.55 -51.37
CA ALA A 67 69.10 2.76 -51.93
C ALA A 67 70.21 2.02 -51.17
N VAL A 68 70.08 1.87 -49.84
CA VAL A 68 71.04 1.12 -49.02
C VAL A 68 70.85 -0.39 -49.16
N LEU A 69 69.63 -0.85 -49.44
CA LEU A 69 69.25 -2.26 -49.55
C LEU A 69 69.20 -2.81 -50.99
N HIS A 70 69.54 -2.01 -52.02
CA HIS A 70 69.50 -2.39 -53.45
C HIS A 70 68.17 -3.03 -53.91
N MET A 71 67.02 -2.58 -53.41
CA MET A 71 65.69 -3.12 -53.78
C MET A 71 64.77 -2.04 -54.36
N ASP A 72 63.83 -2.46 -55.21
CA ASP A 72 62.84 -1.59 -55.85
C ASP A 72 61.93 -0.89 -54.82
N VAL A 73 61.73 0.43 -54.99
CA VAL A 73 61.05 1.31 -54.03
C VAL A 73 59.59 0.89 -53.82
N ASN A 74 58.93 0.34 -54.86
CA ASN A 74 57.54 -0.11 -54.78
C ASN A 74 57.40 -1.39 -53.92
N SER A 75 58.37 -2.29 -54.00
CA SER A 75 58.37 -3.54 -53.21
C SER A 75 58.58 -3.25 -51.72
N LEU A 76 59.50 -2.34 -51.39
CA LEU A 76 59.77 -1.95 -50.00
C LEU A 76 58.58 -1.23 -49.36
N ALA A 77 57.86 -0.40 -50.12
CA ALA A 77 56.67 0.29 -49.61
C ALA A 77 55.51 -0.69 -49.32
N ASN A 78 55.26 -1.66 -50.18
CA ASN A 78 54.22 -2.69 -49.95
C ASN A 78 54.58 -3.57 -48.73
N ILE A 79 55.85 -3.95 -48.58
CA ILE A 79 56.32 -4.72 -47.40
C ILE A 79 56.12 -3.92 -46.11
N LEU A 80 56.41 -2.62 -46.10
CA LEU A 80 56.19 -1.77 -44.93
C LEU A 80 54.70 -1.60 -44.61
N GLU A 81 53.84 -1.51 -45.62
CA GLU A 81 52.39 -1.44 -45.46
C GLU A 81 51.83 -2.75 -44.88
N ASP A 82 52.27 -3.90 -45.39
CA ASP A 82 51.91 -5.22 -44.87
C ASP A 82 52.39 -5.44 -43.43
N ILE A 83 53.62 -5.01 -43.11
CA ILE A 83 54.16 -5.08 -41.74
C ILE A 83 53.35 -4.16 -40.80
N ASN A 84 53.03 -2.93 -41.22
CA ASN A 84 52.24 -2.00 -40.41
C ASN A 84 50.82 -2.54 -40.16
N SER A 85 50.14 -3.02 -41.21
CA SER A 85 48.84 -3.68 -41.12
C SER A 85 48.90 -4.90 -40.19
N GLY A 86 49.92 -5.75 -40.34
CA GLY A 86 50.14 -6.92 -39.49
C GLY A 86 50.32 -6.55 -38.02
N ILE A 87 51.08 -5.50 -37.71
CA ILE A 87 51.26 -5.01 -36.33
C ILE A 87 49.93 -4.51 -35.74
N VAL A 88 49.16 -3.73 -36.51
CA VAL A 88 47.84 -3.24 -36.06
C VAL A 88 46.87 -4.40 -35.84
N ILE A 89 46.80 -5.35 -36.77
CA ILE A 89 45.95 -6.55 -36.64
C ILE A 89 46.35 -7.36 -35.42
N LEU A 90 47.65 -7.58 -35.20
CA LEU A 90 48.14 -8.34 -34.05
C LEU A 90 47.84 -7.65 -32.72
N LEU A 91 47.96 -6.32 -32.67
CA LEU A 91 47.59 -5.52 -31.49
C LEU A 91 46.09 -5.57 -31.21
N VAL A 92 45.25 -5.42 -32.24
CA VAL A 92 43.79 -5.53 -32.12
C VAL A 92 43.40 -6.94 -31.67
N LEU A 93 43.98 -7.98 -32.30
CA LEU A 93 43.70 -9.37 -31.98
C LEU A 93 44.08 -9.66 -30.52
N TRP A 94 45.25 -9.20 -30.07
CA TRP A 94 45.69 -9.31 -28.68
C TRP A 94 44.73 -8.62 -27.71
N LEU A 95 44.26 -7.40 -28.03
CA LEU A 95 43.31 -6.67 -27.20
C LEU A 95 41.95 -7.38 -27.12
N VAL A 96 41.44 -7.88 -28.25
CA VAL A 96 40.17 -8.63 -28.33
C VAL A 96 40.24 -9.93 -27.54
N LEU A 97 41.29 -10.73 -27.76
CA LEU A 97 41.55 -11.97 -27.04
C LEU A 97 41.66 -11.76 -25.52
N LYS A 98 42.14 -10.59 -25.08
CA LYS A 98 42.27 -10.26 -23.66
C LYS A 98 40.98 -9.70 -23.04
N THR A 99 40.22 -8.88 -23.76
CA THR A 99 39.09 -8.12 -23.20
C THR A 99 37.75 -8.85 -23.32
N VAL A 100 37.48 -9.51 -24.45
CA VAL A 100 36.22 -10.22 -24.72
C VAL A 100 35.93 -11.33 -23.71
N PRO A 101 36.85 -12.28 -23.43
CA PRO A 101 36.54 -13.35 -22.47
C PRO A 101 36.33 -12.81 -21.05
N LYS A 102 37.00 -11.71 -20.67
CA LYS A 102 36.76 -11.05 -19.37
C LYS A 102 35.37 -10.43 -19.30
N ALA A 103 34.92 -9.76 -20.36
CA ALA A 103 33.58 -9.18 -20.43
C ALA A 103 32.47 -10.25 -20.44
N LEU A 104 32.67 -11.35 -21.18
CA LEU A 104 31.72 -12.47 -21.22
C LEU A 104 31.63 -13.19 -19.88
N ARG A 105 32.76 -13.45 -19.21
CA ARG A 105 32.78 -14.04 -17.85
C ARG A 105 32.05 -13.16 -16.83
N ASN A 106 32.28 -11.85 -16.86
CA ASN A 106 31.56 -10.93 -15.97
C ASN A 106 30.05 -10.98 -16.22
N ARG A 107 29.62 -10.96 -17.49
CA ARG A 107 28.21 -11.08 -17.87
C ARG A 107 27.62 -12.42 -17.44
N GLN A 108 28.33 -13.54 -17.64
CA GLN A 108 27.90 -14.86 -17.18
C GLN A 108 27.68 -14.87 -15.67
N SER A 109 28.63 -14.35 -14.88
CA SER A 109 28.49 -14.28 -13.42
C SER A 109 27.32 -13.41 -12.97
N THR A 110 27.02 -12.34 -13.72
CA THR A 110 25.88 -11.46 -13.42
C THR A 110 24.55 -12.15 -13.78
N LEU A 111 24.49 -12.85 -14.91
CA LEU A 111 23.31 -13.61 -15.32
C LEU A 111 23.03 -14.77 -14.37
N GLU A 112 24.05 -15.49 -13.93
CA GLU A 112 23.91 -16.55 -12.92
C GLU A 112 23.33 -15.99 -11.62
N LYS A 113 23.88 -14.88 -11.12
CA LYS A 113 23.35 -14.19 -9.92
C LYS A 113 21.91 -13.73 -10.10
N GLN A 114 21.58 -13.12 -11.24
CA GLN A 114 20.21 -12.66 -11.53
C GLN A 114 19.22 -13.83 -11.65
N LEU A 115 19.65 -14.97 -12.21
CA LEU A 115 18.82 -16.18 -12.28
C LEU A 115 18.64 -16.80 -10.90
N GLU A 116 19.68 -16.83 -10.07
CA GLU A 116 19.58 -17.30 -8.69
C GLU A 116 18.64 -16.39 -7.87
N GLU A 117 18.81 -15.07 -7.96
CA GLU A 117 17.95 -14.10 -7.30
C GLU A 117 16.49 -14.19 -7.77
N ALA A 118 16.26 -14.34 -9.08
CA ALA A 118 14.93 -14.55 -9.63
C ALA A 118 14.30 -15.86 -9.14
N ARG A 119 15.08 -16.94 -9.05
CA ARG A 119 14.62 -18.22 -8.48
C ARG A 119 14.27 -18.07 -7.01
N LEU A 120 15.14 -17.44 -6.22
CA LEU A 120 14.90 -17.18 -4.80
C LEU A 120 13.63 -16.33 -4.60
N SER A 121 13.49 -15.26 -5.36
CA SER A 121 12.29 -14.40 -5.36
C SER A 121 11.03 -15.19 -5.70
N SER A 122 11.07 -16.04 -6.73
CA SER A 122 9.94 -16.90 -7.09
C SER A 122 9.60 -17.92 -6.00
N THR A 123 10.61 -18.56 -5.39
CA THR A 123 10.38 -19.49 -4.28
C THR A 123 9.79 -18.81 -3.05
N GLN A 124 10.28 -17.62 -2.71
CA GLN A 124 9.73 -16.82 -1.59
C GLN A 124 8.31 -16.34 -1.87
N ALA A 125 8.00 -15.95 -3.11
CA ALA A 125 6.64 -15.59 -3.50
C ALA A 125 5.68 -16.78 -3.38
N ASN A 126 6.11 -17.96 -3.83
CA ASN A 126 5.32 -19.19 -3.74
C ASN A 126 5.14 -19.63 -2.28
N GLU A 127 6.16 -19.52 -1.44
CA GLU A 127 6.06 -19.82 0.00
C GLU A 127 5.07 -18.88 0.69
N ARG A 128 5.14 -17.58 0.40
CA ARG A 128 4.17 -16.59 0.93
C ARG A 128 2.76 -16.88 0.44
N LEU A 129 2.59 -17.28 -0.81
CA LEU A 129 1.29 -17.67 -1.34
C LEU A 129 0.73 -18.88 -0.59
N ALA A 130 1.53 -19.93 -0.41
CA ALA A 130 1.12 -21.13 0.32
C ALA A 130 0.70 -20.81 1.77
N VAL A 131 1.44 -19.94 2.47
CA VAL A 131 1.08 -19.49 3.83
C VAL A 131 -0.24 -18.71 3.83
N VAL A 132 -0.48 -17.87 2.82
CA VAL A 132 -1.74 -17.12 2.71
C VAL A 132 -2.90 -18.06 2.40
N GLU A 133 -2.73 -19.03 1.50
CA GLU A 133 -3.74 -20.04 1.19
C GLU A 133 -4.09 -20.90 2.41
N GLU A 134 -3.09 -21.34 3.18
CA GLU A 134 -3.30 -22.07 4.44
C GLU A 134 -4.08 -21.22 5.45
N ARG A 135 -3.72 -19.94 5.61
CA ARG A 135 -4.45 -19.02 6.48
C ARG A 135 -5.89 -18.82 6.00
N LEU A 136 -6.12 -18.66 4.70
CA LEU A 136 -7.46 -18.49 4.14
C LEU A 136 -8.32 -19.75 4.34
N ALA A 137 -7.73 -20.94 4.16
CA ALA A 137 -8.42 -22.20 4.43
C ALA A 137 -8.79 -22.33 5.92
N LYS A 138 -7.87 -21.96 6.83
CA LYS A 138 -8.12 -21.94 8.27
C LYS A 138 -9.20 -20.92 8.64
N LEU A 139 -9.15 -19.70 8.09
CA LEU A 139 -10.16 -18.66 8.30
C LEU A 139 -11.56 -19.12 7.90
N GLY A 140 -11.69 -19.88 6.81
CA GLY A 140 -12.99 -20.47 6.43
C GLY A 140 -13.57 -21.33 7.55
N SER A 141 -12.78 -22.26 8.08
CA SER A 141 -13.20 -23.11 9.20
C SER A 141 -13.46 -22.34 10.50
N GLU A 142 -12.66 -21.30 10.78
CA GLU A 142 -12.83 -20.45 11.96
C GLU A 142 -14.12 -19.62 11.87
N ILE A 143 -14.50 -19.13 10.69
CA ILE A 143 -15.75 -18.40 10.48
C ILE A 143 -16.96 -19.30 10.73
N ASP A 144 -16.94 -20.54 10.24
CA ASP A 144 -18.04 -21.47 10.44
C ASP A 144 -18.16 -21.87 11.92
N ALA A 145 -17.03 -22.15 12.59
CA ALA A 145 -17.01 -22.41 14.03
C ALA A 145 -17.49 -21.20 14.83
N PHE A 146 -17.08 -19.99 14.46
CA PHE A 146 -17.52 -18.75 15.11
C PHE A 146 -19.02 -18.51 14.92
N ARG A 147 -19.57 -18.80 13.75
CA ARG A 147 -21.02 -18.72 13.49
C ARG A 147 -21.79 -19.69 14.37
N GLU A 148 -21.37 -20.95 14.41
CA GLU A 148 -22.01 -21.98 15.24
C GLU A 148 -21.93 -21.63 16.73
N GLN A 149 -20.78 -21.14 17.19
CA GLN A 149 -20.61 -20.65 18.57
C GLN A 149 -21.52 -19.46 18.86
N THR A 150 -21.55 -18.47 17.97
CA THR A 150 -22.40 -17.28 18.14
C THR A 150 -23.88 -17.66 18.15
N GLU A 151 -24.33 -18.56 17.28
CA GLU A 151 -25.72 -19.02 17.28
C GLU A 151 -26.11 -19.69 18.60
N ARG A 152 -25.21 -20.51 19.17
CA ARG A 152 -25.41 -21.13 20.49
C ARG A 152 -25.44 -20.09 21.61
N GLU A 153 -24.46 -19.20 21.65
CA GLU A 153 -24.35 -18.14 22.66
C GLU A 153 -25.57 -17.22 22.60
N MET A 154 -26.03 -16.83 21.42
CA MET A 154 -27.22 -16.01 21.24
C MET A 154 -28.49 -16.71 21.74
N ALA A 155 -28.63 -18.02 21.49
CA ALA A 155 -29.78 -18.77 21.98
C ALA A 155 -29.77 -18.95 23.51
N GLU A 156 -28.59 -19.07 24.13
CA GLU A 156 -28.46 -19.11 25.58
C GLU A 156 -28.69 -17.74 26.21
N ASP A 157 -28.17 -16.68 25.58
CA ASP A 157 -28.37 -15.30 26.02
C ASP A 157 -29.81 -14.86 25.89
N GLU A 158 -30.51 -15.24 24.81
CA GLU A 158 -31.94 -14.96 24.66
C GLU A 158 -32.73 -15.55 25.83
N LYS A 159 -32.46 -16.81 26.20
CA LYS A 159 -33.11 -17.46 27.36
C LYS A 159 -32.77 -16.76 28.67
N ARG A 160 -31.50 -16.41 28.88
CA ARG A 160 -31.03 -15.72 30.09
C ARG A 160 -31.66 -14.34 30.23
N ILE A 161 -31.70 -13.57 29.15
CA ILE A 161 -32.32 -12.25 29.09
C ILE A 161 -33.82 -12.38 29.34
N GLN A 162 -34.50 -13.31 28.67
CA GLN A 162 -35.94 -13.52 28.86
C GLN A 162 -36.26 -13.89 30.32
N ALA A 163 -35.48 -14.77 30.95
CA ALA A 163 -35.63 -15.10 32.36
C ALA A 163 -35.43 -13.88 33.27
N SER A 164 -34.38 -13.09 33.04
CA SER A 164 -34.11 -11.88 33.83
C SER A 164 -35.19 -10.80 33.65
N ILE A 165 -35.75 -10.67 32.44
CA ILE A 165 -36.86 -9.75 32.16
C ILE A 165 -38.12 -10.19 32.90
N GLU A 166 -38.41 -11.49 32.93
CA GLU A 166 -39.59 -12.01 33.62
C GLU A 166 -39.46 -11.86 35.14
N GLU A 167 -38.28 -12.11 35.70
CA GLU A 167 -38.00 -11.88 37.12
C GLU A 167 -38.14 -10.38 37.48
N GLU A 168 -37.55 -9.49 36.68
CA GLU A 168 -37.64 -8.05 36.92
C GLU A 168 -39.08 -7.54 36.72
N ARG A 169 -39.81 -8.10 35.75
CA ARG A 169 -41.24 -7.82 35.55
C ARG A 169 -42.04 -8.15 36.82
N GLN A 170 -41.85 -9.34 37.37
CA GLN A 170 -42.56 -9.77 38.58
C GLN A 170 -42.19 -8.89 39.78
N ARG A 171 -40.91 -8.52 39.90
CA ARG A 171 -40.43 -7.60 40.94
C ARG A 171 -41.06 -6.21 40.82
N ILE A 172 -41.14 -5.66 39.61
CA ILE A 172 -41.80 -4.36 39.35
C ILE A 172 -43.27 -4.41 39.72
N ILE A 173 -43.98 -5.48 39.33
CA ILE A 173 -45.40 -5.64 39.67
C ILE A 173 -45.58 -5.70 41.19
N ALA A 174 -44.78 -6.52 41.90
CA ALA A 174 -44.86 -6.63 43.34
C ALA A 174 -44.55 -5.30 44.06
N SER A 175 -43.55 -4.56 43.59
CA SER A 175 -43.23 -3.22 44.11
C SER A 175 -44.38 -2.24 43.89
N ALA A 176 -44.96 -2.23 42.68
CA ALA A 176 -46.08 -1.36 42.35
C ALA A 176 -47.32 -1.68 43.19
N GLU A 177 -47.62 -2.97 43.42
CA GLU A 177 -48.72 -3.39 44.30
C GLU A 177 -48.50 -2.93 45.74
N GLN A 178 -47.28 -3.05 46.27
CA GLN A 178 -46.93 -2.55 47.60
C GLN A 178 -47.05 -1.02 47.70
N GLU A 179 -46.61 -0.28 46.68
CA GLU A 179 -46.74 1.17 46.63
C GLU A 179 -48.20 1.61 46.55
N ILE A 180 -49.03 0.92 45.75
CA ILE A 180 -50.46 1.20 45.64
C ILE A 180 -51.15 0.96 46.99
N GLU A 181 -50.87 -0.15 47.67
CA GLU A 181 -51.49 -0.45 48.97
C GLU A 181 -51.04 0.57 50.04
N ALA A 182 -49.75 0.93 50.05
CA ALA A 182 -49.23 1.96 50.94
C ALA A 182 -49.91 3.31 50.69
N ALA A 183 -50.01 3.75 49.43
CA ALA A 183 -50.68 4.99 49.04
C ALA A 183 -52.18 4.96 49.35
N ALA A 184 -52.86 3.84 49.11
CA ALA A 184 -54.28 3.66 49.44
C ALA A 184 -54.50 3.74 50.96
N SER A 185 -53.64 3.13 51.76
CA SER A 185 -53.72 3.19 53.22
C SER A 185 -53.47 4.61 53.75
N ALA A 186 -52.53 5.35 53.13
CA ALA A 186 -52.25 6.74 53.46
C ALA A 186 -53.45 7.65 53.12
N ALA A 187 -54.01 7.52 51.91
CA ALA A 187 -55.19 8.28 51.49
C ALA A 187 -56.40 7.99 52.38
N ARG A 188 -56.63 6.73 52.79
CA ARG A 188 -57.70 6.38 53.74
C ARG A 188 -57.51 7.05 55.10
N ARG A 189 -56.28 7.11 55.61
CA ARG A 189 -55.97 7.78 56.89
C ARG A 189 -56.21 9.28 56.77
N GLU A 190 -55.76 9.90 55.68
CA GLU A 190 -55.97 11.32 55.40
C GLU A 190 -57.46 11.67 55.31
N LEU A 191 -58.25 10.88 54.59
CA LEU A 191 -59.71 11.05 54.53
C LEU A 191 -60.37 10.91 55.91
N LYS A 192 -59.92 9.96 56.73
CA LYS A 192 -60.46 9.78 58.10
C LYS A 192 -60.17 11.00 58.98
N THR A 193 -58.96 11.56 58.90
CA THR A 193 -58.59 12.78 59.62
C THR A 193 -59.44 13.96 59.14
N LEU A 194 -59.57 14.16 57.83
CA LEU A 194 -60.39 15.24 57.27
C LEU A 194 -61.85 15.14 57.72
N VAL A 195 -62.43 13.94 57.72
CA VAL A 195 -63.81 13.73 58.19
C VAL A 195 -63.93 14.01 59.69
N ALA A 196 -62.93 13.63 60.50
CA ALA A 196 -62.92 13.94 61.93
C ALA A 196 -62.86 15.46 62.16
N ASP A 197 -62.00 16.17 61.42
CA ASP A 197 -61.88 17.63 61.51
C ASP A 197 -63.20 18.32 61.13
N LEU A 198 -63.82 17.91 60.01
CA LEU A 198 -65.13 18.43 59.59
C LEU A 198 -66.24 18.12 60.61
N ALA A 199 -66.22 16.94 61.24
CA ALA A 199 -67.18 16.59 62.26
C ALA A 199 -67.03 17.45 63.52
N VAL A 200 -65.79 17.72 63.96
CA VAL A 200 -65.49 18.62 65.08
C VAL A 200 -65.92 20.05 64.75
N GLU A 201 -65.59 20.56 63.56
CA GLU A 201 -66.02 21.88 63.10
C GLU A 201 -67.55 22.01 63.10
N ARG A 202 -68.26 20.98 62.59
CA ARG A 202 -69.72 20.95 62.58
C ARG A 202 -70.32 20.90 63.99
N ALA A 203 -69.71 20.15 64.91
CA ALA A 203 -70.12 20.05 66.30
C ALA A 203 -69.90 21.37 67.05
N LEU A 204 -68.76 22.04 66.85
CA LEU A 204 -68.46 23.37 67.39
C LEU A 204 -69.51 24.40 66.91
N HIS A 205 -69.88 24.37 65.63
CA HIS A 205 -70.94 25.23 65.10
C HIS A 205 -72.34 24.93 65.68
N GLY A 206 -72.60 23.68 66.09
CA GLY A 206 -73.86 23.26 66.70
C GLY A 206 -73.92 23.46 68.22
N LEU A 207 -72.78 23.71 68.88
CA LEU A 207 -72.69 23.86 70.32
C LEU A 207 -73.24 25.23 70.75
N ARG A 208 -74.40 25.24 71.41
CA ARG A 208 -74.91 26.40 72.15
C ARG A 208 -74.82 26.08 73.63
N ILE A 209 -73.86 26.70 74.31
CA ILE A 209 -73.65 26.51 75.75
C ILE A 209 -74.74 27.29 76.50
N THR A 210 -75.44 26.62 77.41
CA THR A 210 -76.41 27.22 78.32
C THR A 210 -75.89 27.14 79.77
N ASP A 211 -76.32 28.05 80.65
CA ASP A 211 -75.84 28.09 82.05
C ASP A 211 -76.07 26.76 82.82
N ALA A 212 -77.10 25.99 82.43
CA ALA A 212 -77.36 24.67 83.00
C ALA A 212 -76.30 23.62 82.61
N ASP A 213 -75.75 23.71 81.39
CA ASP A 213 -74.69 22.80 80.92
C ASP A 213 -73.36 23.07 81.64
N ASP A 214 -73.04 24.35 81.91
CA ASP A 214 -71.83 24.73 82.66
C ASP A 214 -71.85 24.19 84.10
N HIS A 215 -72.99 24.26 84.78
CA HIS A 215 -73.13 23.68 86.12
C HIS A 215 -72.97 22.15 86.11
N ALA A 216 -73.48 21.46 85.08
CA ALA A 216 -73.32 20.01 84.93
C ALA A 216 -71.85 19.61 84.66
N LEU A 217 -71.12 20.40 83.85
CA LEU A 217 -69.69 20.18 83.59
C LEU A 217 -68.83 20.34 84.86
N ILE A 218 -69.09 21.37 85.67
CA ILE A 218 -68.36 21.61 86.92
C ILE A 218 -68.59 20.46 87.91
N HIS A 219 -69.82 19.96 88.03
CA HIS A 219 -70.13 18.82 88.90
C HIS A 219 -69.43 17.54 88.42
N GLY A 220 -69.48 17.25 87.11
CA GLY A 220 -68.81 16.09 86.53
C GLY A 220 -67.28 16.12 86.69
N PHE A 221 -66.67 17.29 86.54
CA PHE A 221 -65.22 17.47 86.75
C PHE A 221 -64.83 17.33 88.23
N ALA A 222 -65.67 17.82 89.15
CA ALA A 222 -65.45 17.63 90.58
C ALA A 222 -65.53 16.15 90.98
N GLU A 223 -66.42 15.36 90.36
CA GLU A 223 -66.49 13.91 90.55
C GLU A 223 -65.28 13.18 89.95
N SER A 224 -64.80 13.57 88.76
CA SER A 224 -63.63 12.92 88.14
C SER A 224 -62.35 13.15 88.96
N LEU A 225 -62.15 14.35 89.51
CA LEU A 225 -61.02 14.66 90.41
C LEU A 225 -61.08 13.90 91.74
N LYS A 226 -62.28 13.53 92.18
CA LYS A 226 -62.48 12.70 93.38
C LYS A 226 -62.19 11.22 93.08
N GLY A 227 -62.43 10.77 91.84
CA GLY A 227 -62.10 9.42 91.37
C GLY A 227 -60.61 9.17 91.15
N GLU A 228 -59.83 10.17 90.73
CA GLU A 228 -58.37 10.06 90.53
C GLU A 228 -57.53 10.16 91.82
N ARG A 229 -58.13 10.53 92.96
CA ARG A 229 -57.45 10.63 94.28
C ARG A 229 -57.65 9.40 95.20
N ASN A 230 -58.16 8.30 94.66
CA ASN A 230 -58.14 6.96 95.27
C ASN A 230 -57.31 6.01 94.42
#